data_AF-S0FU70-F1
#
_entry.id   AF-S0FU70-F1
#
_cell.length_a   1.000
_cell.length_b   1.000
_cell.length_c   1.000
_cell.angle_alpha   90.00
_cell.angle_beta   90.00
_cell.angle_gamma   90.00
#
_symmetry.space_group_name_H-M   'P 1'
#
loop_
_entity.id
_entity.type
_entity.pdbx_description
1 polymer ?
#
loop_
_entity_poly.entity_id
_entity_poly.type
_entity_poly.pdbx_seq_one_letter_code
_entity_poly.pdbx_strand_id
1 'polypeptide(L)' 'MAKKGMRRPDPSEPHGTESNHSQHFQKNDVRPVPEIQGKAKTGNKKAGLI' A
#
# COMPACT_ATOMS: atom_id res chain seq x y z
N MET A 1 -16.98 -11.86 28.13
CA MET A 1 -16.84 -10.78 27.12
C MET A 1 -15.91 -11.31 26.03
N ALA A 2 -16.43 -11.63 24.85
CA ALA A 2 -15.61 -12.20 23.79
C ALA A 2 -14.54 -11.17 23.40
N LYS A 3 -13.26 -11.48 23.64
CA LYS A 3 -12.14 -10.70 23.08
C LYS A 3 -12.18 -10.89 21.56
N LYS A 4 -13.04 -10.14 20.88
CA LYS A 4 -13.19 -10.17 19.43
C LYS A 4 -12.00 -9.44 18.82
N GLY A 5 -10.88 -10.15 18.72
CA GLY A 5 -9.67 -9.71 18.03
C GLY A 5 -8.96 -8.55 18.73
N MET A 6 -7.67 -8.71 19.01
CA MET A 6 -6.82 -7.54 19.25
C MET A 6 -6.78 -6.76 17.91
N ARG A 7 -7.28 -5.52 17.88
CA ARG A 7 -7.15 -4.64 16.71
C ARG A 7 -5.64 -4.52 16.43
N ARG A 8 -5.20 -4.90 15.22
CA ARG A 8 -3.84 -4.55 14.75
C ARG A 8 -3.87 -3.05 14.46
N PRO A 9 -3.17 -2.23 15.24
CA PRO A 9 -3.10 -0.82 14.93
C PRO A 9 -2.28 -0.66 13.65
N ASP A 10 -2.73 0.23 12.77
CA ASP A 10 -1.91 0.64 11.63
C ASP A 10 -0.59 1.23 12.18
N PRO A 11 0.57 0.99 11.55
CA PRO A 11 1.83 1.65 11.91
C PRO A 11 1.71 3.17 11.95
N SER A 12 0.71 3.72 11.26
CA SER A 12 0.40 5.14 11.15
C SER A 12 -0.69 5.62 12.12
N GLU A 13 -1.34 4.73 12.85
CA GLU A 13 -2.46 5.09 13.72
C GLU A 13 -1.92 5.67 15.04
N PRO A 14 -2.24 6.92 15.40
CA PRO A 14 -1.99 7.39 16.76
C PRO A 14 -2.86 6.60 17.73
N HIS A 15 -2.30 6.17 18.85
CA HIS A 15 -3.00 5.28 19.77
C HIS A 15 -3.66 6.13 20.87
N GLY A 16 -4.99 6.26 20.81
CA GLY A 16 -5.76 6.99 21.83
C GLY A 16 -5.83 8.51 21.55
N THR A 17 -5.34 9.34 22.48
CA THR A 17 -5.40 10.82 22.40
C THR A 17 -4.19 11.46 21.70
N GLU A 18 -3.41 10.66 20.99
CA GLU A 18 -2.26 11.10 20.20
C GLU A 18 -2.76 11.72 18.87
N SER A 19 -2.20 12.77 18.24
CA SER A 19 -1.12 13.70 18.56
C SER A 19 -1.02 14.72 17.39
N ASN A 20 -0.60 15.98 17.61
CA ASN A 20 -0.34 16.98 16.54
C ASN A 20 0.99 16.73 15.78
N HIS A 21 1.51 15.51 15.82
CA HIS A 21 2.86 15.19 15.36
C HIS A 21 2.86 14.50 14.00
N SER A 22 3.76 14.96 13.13
CA SER A 22 4.02 14.36 11.83
C SER A 22 4.81 13.07 11.97
N GLN A 23 4.44 12.04 11.21
CA GLN A 23 5.10 10.75 11.24
C GLN A 23 6.34 10.75 10.33
N HIS A 24 7.51 10.54 10.92
CA HIS A 24 8.80 10.54 10.24
C HIS A 24 9.21 9.11 9.86
N PHE A 25 8.44 8.46 9.00
CA PHE A 25 8.85 7.16 8.46
C PHE A 25 10.02 7.32 7.49
N GLN A 26 10.95 6.36 7.55
CA GLN A 26 12.05 6.30 6.60
C GLN A 26 11.48 6.10 5.21
N LYS A 27 12.04 6.84 4.25
CA LYS A 27 11.66 6.68 2.85
C LYS A 27 12.12 5.31 2.38
N ASN A 28 11.31 4.70 1.54
CA ASN A 28 11.66 3.41 0.97
C ASN A 28 12.90 3.58 0.06
N ASP A 29 14.04 3.02 0.48
CA ASP A 29 15.29 3.03 -0.28
C ASP A 29 15.31 1.98 -1.41
N VAL A 30 14.28 1.13 -1.46
CA VAL A 30 14.13 0.13 -2.51
C VAL A 30 13.83 0.85 -3.82
N ARG A 31 14.62 0.55 -4.86
CA ARG A 31 14.41 1.13 -6.18
C ARG A 31 12.99 0.86 -6.65
N PRO A 32 12.33 1.82 -7.32
CA PRO A 32 11.04 1.59 -7.92
C PRO A 32 11.06 0.32 -8.76
N VAL A 33 9.97 -0.44 -8.67
CA VAL A 33 9.78 -1.60 -9.55
C VAL A 33 9.91 -1.10 -11.00
N PRO A 34 10.70 -1.77 -11.86
CA PRO A 34 10.83 -1.36 -13.25
C PRO A 34 9.45 -1.25 -13.90
N GLU A 35 9.32 -0.29 -14.80
CA GLU A 35 8.11 -0.17 -15.61
C GLU A 35 7.84 -1.51 -16.29
N ILE A 36 6.63 -2.04 -16.12
CA ILE A 36 6.22 -3.30 -16.72
C ILE A 36 6.09 -3.06 -18.22
N GLN A 37 7.19 -3.28 -18.95
CA GLN A 37 7.23 -3.17 -20.40
C GLN A 37 6.59 -4.42 -21.01
N GLY A 38 5.63 -4.23 -21.90
CA GLY A 38 4.97 -5.30 -22.64
C GLY A 38 3.62 -4.87 -23.19
N LYS A 39 3.11 -5.64 -24.15
CA LYS A 39 1.72 -5.48 -24.58
C LYS A 39 0.82 -5.68 -23.36
N ALA A 40 -0.23 -4.88 -23.25
CA ALA A 40 -1.30 -5.15 -22.30
C ALA A 40 -1.66 -6.63 -22.41
N LYS A 41 -1.71 -7.34 -21.27
CA LYS A 41 -2.14 -8.74 -21.25
C LYS A 41 -3.61 -8.77 -21.66
N THR A 42 -3.87 -8.81 -22.95
CA THR A 42 -5.16 -9.18 -23.47
C THR A 42 -5.20 -10.69 -23.42
N GLY A 43 -6.23 -11.28 -22.80
CA GLY A 43 -6.45 -12.72 -22.84
C GLY A 43 -6.76 -13.16 -24.29
N ASN A 44 -7.91 -13.76 -24.53
CA ASN A 44 -8.29 -14.18 -25.90
C ASN A 44 -8.70 -13.03 -26.84
N LYS A 45 -8.48 -11.77 -26.46
CA LYS A 45 -8.90 -10.59 -27.24
C LYS A 45 -7.68 -9.91 -27.85
N LYS A 46 -7.85 -9.26 -29.01
CA LYS A 46 -6.78 -8.43 -29.60
C LYS A 46 -6.61 -7.16 -28.77
N ALA A 47 -5.37 -6.80 -28.45
CA ALA A 47 -5.04 -5.46 -27.95
C ALA A 47 -5.47 -4.42 -28.99
N GLY A 48 -6.31 -3.47 -28.57
CA GLY A 48 -6.71 -2.33 -29.39
C GLY A 48 -5.54 -1.40 -29.67
N LEU A 49 -5.68 -0.55 -30.70
CA LEU A 49 -4.69 0.47 -31.04
C LEU A 49 -4.57 1.46 -29.87
N ILE A 50 -3.31 1.76 -29.50
CA ILE A 50 -2.90 2.74 -28.50
C ILE A 50 -2.85 4.11 -29.17
#